data_AF-A0A926KLT2-F1
#
_entry.id   AF-A0A926KLT2-F1
#
_cell.length_a   1.000
_cell.length_b   1.000
_cell.length_c   1.000
_cell.angle_alpha   90.00
_cell.angle_beta   90.00
_cell.angle_gamma   90.00
#
_symmetry.space_group_name_H-M   'P 1'
#
loop_
_entity.id
_entity.type
_entity.pdbx_description
1 polymer ?
#
loop_
_entity_poly.entity_id
_entity_poly.type
_entity_poly.pdbx_seq_one_letter_code
_entity_poly.pdbx_strand_id
1 'polypeptide(L)'
;MARNSYSIGILLIGVAVVLLLGKLGVFHFIASFFWPLALLIPGLLFHLLFFNRTLPAGVLVPGGILTTYALMFFYCNLFGWGSMSYLWPGFILGVAVGLYELHLFDRSSDRGVLIAAMVLGIIAAVFFGMTLLFKLGIYVIALLLVLAGAALILRRPRSW
;
A
#
# COMPACT_ATOMS: atom_id res chain seq x y z
N MET A 1 47.23 13.09 -28.83
CA MET A 1 45.80 12.69 -28.92
C MET A 1 45.44 11.49 -28.03
N ALA A 2 46.03 11.33 -26.83
CA ALA A 2 45.84 10.14 -25.98
C ALA A 2 45.03 10.37 -24.69
N ARG A 3 44.70 11.63 -24.36
CA ARG A 3 44.01 11.98 -23.10
C ARG A 3 42.49 11.76 -23.15
N ASN A 4 41.93 11.69 -24.36
CA ASN A 4 40.50 11.47 -24.59
C ASN A 4 40.10 10.01 -24.34
N SER A 5 40.96 9.05 -24.72
CA SER A 5 40.69 7.61 -24.60
C SER A 5 40.64 7.12 -23.15
N TYR A 6 41.48 7.66 -22.25
CA TYR A 6 41.40 7.36 -20.81
C TYR A 6 40.13 7.93 -20.16
N SER A 7 39.75 9.16 -20.53
CA SER A 7 38.53 9.80 -20.01
C SER A 7 37.27 9.08 -20.51
N ILE A 8 37.28 8.64 -21.77
CA ILE A 8 36.21 7.82 -22.37
C ILE A 8 36.14 6.44 -21.71
N GLY A 9 37.28 5.80 -21.43
CA GLY A 9 37.32 4.51 -20.74
C GLY A 9 36.75 4.56 -19.33
N ILE A 10 37.08 5.58 -18.54
CA ILE A 10 36.51 5.81 -17.21
C ILE A 10 35.00 6.07 -17.28
N LEU A 11 34.54 6.81 -18.28
CA LEU A 11 33.12 7.09 -18.48
C LEU A 11 32.36 5.80 -18.85
N LEU A 12 32.95 4.95 -19.69
CA LEU A 12 32.39 3.64 -20.07
C LEU A 12 32.32 2.67 -18.88
N ILE A 13 33.36 2.63 -18.03
CA ILE A 13 33.36 1.84 -16.79
C ILE A 13 32.28 2.36 -15.84
N GLY A 14 32.15 3.68 -15.68
CA GLY A 14 31.09 4.29 -14.87
C GLY A 14 29.69 3.90 -15.34
N VAL A 15 29.44 3.98 -16.65
CA VAL A 15 28.16 3.56 -17.26
C VAL A 15 27.91 2.06 -17.06
N ALA A 16 28.93 1.22 -17.23
CA ALA A 16 28.81 -0.23 -17.02
C ALA A 16 28.48 -0.57 -15.54
N VAL A 17 29.11 0.10 -14.58
CA VAL A 17 28.82 -0.07 -13.14
C VAL A 17 27.39 0.37 -12.82
N VAL A 18 26.94 1.51 -13.37
CA VAL A 18 25.55 1.99 -13.20
C VAL A 18 24.55 1.00 -13.80
N LEU A 19 24.83 0.45 -14.99
CA LEU A 19 23.96 -0.56 -15.62
C LEU A 19 23.92 -1.87 -14.82
N LEU A 20 25.06 -2.32 -14.27
CA LEU A 20 25.12 -3.51 -13.41
C LEU A 20 24.38 -3.29 -12.09
N LEU A 21 24.53 -2.12 -11.46
CA LEU A 21 23.77 -1.73 -10.26
C LEU A 21 22.26 -1.68 -10.52
N GLY A 22 21.85 -1.25 -11.71
CA GLY A 22 20.45 -1.31 -12.12
C GLY A 22 19.93 -2.73 -12.30
N LYS A 23 20.75 -3.62 -12.86
CA LYS A 23 20.39 -5.05 -12.98
C LYS A 23 20.32 -5.75 -11.61
N LEU A 24 21.12 -5.30 -10.63
CA LEU A 24 21.07 -5.77 -9.23
C LEU A 24 19.84 -5.29 -8.45
N GLY A 25 18.97 -4.47 -9.06
CA GLY A 25 17.73 -4.02 -8.44
C GLY A 25 17.90 -2.94 -7.39
N VAL A 26 19.10 -2.37 -7.24
CA VAL A 26 19.38 -1.29 -6.28
C VAL A 26 18.49 -0.08 -6.57
N PHE A 27 18.35 0.31 -7.85
CA PHE A 27 17.44 1.40 -8.22
C PHE A 27 15.97 1.07 -7.94
N HIS A 28 15.55 -0.19 -8.10
CA HIS A 28 14.19 -0.61 -7.78
C HIS A 28 13.91 -0.56 -6.27
N PHE A 29 14.87 -0.99 -5.45
CA PHE A 29 14.78 -0.93 -4.00
C PHE A 29 14.78 0.52 -3.47
N ILE A 30 15.64 1.40 -3.99
CA ILE A 30 15.60 2.81 -3.61
C ILE A 30 14.27 3.44 -4.07
N ALA A 31 13.86 3.22 -5.31
CA ALA A 31 12.63 3.79 -5.86
C ALA A 31 11.37 3.31 -5.11
N SER A 32 11.35 2.06 -4.64
CA SER A 32 10.22 1.49 -3.91
C SER A 32 10.03 2.16 -2.54
N PHE A 33 11.10 2.56 -1.85
CA PHE A 33 11.00 3.35 -0.62
C PHE A 33 10.74 4.84 -0.88
N PHE A 34 11.31 5.40 -1.95
CA PHE A 34 11.15 6.82 -2.28
C PHE A 34 9.72 7.16 -2.72
N TRP A 35 9.04 6.29 -3.46
CA TRP A 35 7.71 6.61 -4.01
C TRP A 35 6.62 6.82 -2.92
N PRO A 36 6.44 5.91 -1.93
CA PRO A 36 5.52 6.14 -0.82
C PRO A 36 5.92 7.35 0.02
N LEU A 37 7.23 7.61 0.17
CA LEU A 37 7.72 8.78 0.91
C LEU A 37 7.33 10.09 0.19
N ALA A 38 7.42 10.12 -1.14
CA ALA A 38 6.99 11.26 -1.95
C ALA A 38 5.49 11.55 -1.83
N LEU A 39 4.67 10.55 -1.51
CA LEU A 39 3.24 10.72 -1.16
C LEU A 39 3.04 11.10 0.32
N LEU A 40 3.85 10.54 1.21
CA LEU A 40 3.77 10.77 2.65
C LEU A 40 4.11 12.22 3.00
N ILE A 41 5.17 12.77 2.40
CA ILE A 41 5.66 14.13 2.66
C ILE A 41 4.56 15.19 2.46
N PRO A 42 3.87 15.28 1.30
CA PRO A 42 2.79 16.25 1.12
C PRO A 42 1.61 15.97 2.05
N GLY A 43 1.29 14.69 2.32
CA GLY A 43 0.24 14.33 3.28
C GLY A 43 0.51 14.83 4.71
N LEU A 44 1.74 14.67 5.20
CA LEU A 44 2.18 15.21 6.49
C LEU A 44 2.30 16.74 6.45
N LEU A 45 2.77 17.31 5.34
CA LEU A 45 2.88 18.75 5.19
C LEU A 45 1.50 19.42 5.32
N PHE A 46 0.46 18.85 4.73
CA PHE A 46 -0.91 19.32 4.87
C PHE A 46 -1.39 19.29 6.32
N HIS A 47 -1.07 18.24 7.08
CA HIS A 47 -1.33 18.19 8.51
C HIS A 47 -0.58 19.26 9.28
N LEU A 48 0.73 19.41 9.04
CA LEU A 48 1.57 20.40 9.73
C LEU A 48 1.11 21.83 9.46
N LEU A 49 0.78 22.16 8.21
CA LEU A 49 0.29 23.49 7.84
C LEU A 49 -1.06 23.81 8.50
N PHE A 50 -1.94 22.81 8.62
CA PHE A 50 -3.18 22.96 9.38
C PHE A 50 -2.94 23.20 10.87
N PHE A 51 -2.10 22.39 11.53
CA PHE A 51 -1.79 22.56 12.95
C PHE A 51 -1.08 23.88 13.25
N ASN A 52 -0.29 24.38 12.30
CA ASN A 52 0.33 25.70 12.35
C ASN A 52 -0.66 26.86 12.04
N ARG A 53 -1.95 26.56 11.91
CA ARG A 53 -3.05 27.50 11.58
C ARG A 53 -2.85 28.32 10.31
N THR A 54 -2.04 27.81 9.38
CA THR A 54 -1.79 28.48 8.10
C THR A 54 -2.85 28.15 7.04
N LEU A 55 -3.48 26.98 7.14
CA LEU A 55 -4.45 26.48 6.16
C LEU A 55 -5.79 26.09 6.82
N PRO A 56 -6.90 26.15 6.06
CA PRO A 56 -8.21 25.74 6.54
C PRO A 56 -8.30 24.23 6.72
N ALA A 57 -9.29 23.78 7.51
CA ALA A 57 -9.49 22.37 7.81
C ALA A 57 -9.78 21.49 6.59
N GLY A 58 -10.28 22.07 5.48
CA GLY A 58 -10.49 21.35 4.22
C GLY A 58 -9.23 20.64 3.68
N VAL A 59 -8.04 21.12 4.05
CA VAL A 59 -6.75 20.56 3.63
C VAL A 59 -6.41 19.25 4.35
N LEU A 60 -7.07 18.93 5.47
CA LEU A 60 -6.90 17.61 6.11
C LEU A 60 -7.48 16.49 5.27
N VAL A 61 -8.50 16.72 4.43
CA VAL A 61 -9.07 15.67 3.58
C VAL A 61 -8.01 15.08 2.64
N PRO A 62 -7.32 15.87 1.78
CA PRO A 62 -6.23 15.34 0.98
C PRO A 62 -5.03 14.91 1.83
N GLY A 63 -4.80 15.52 3.00
CA GLY A 63 -3.77 15.09 3.95
C GLY A 63 -3.99 13.65 4.45
N GLY A 64 -5.17 13.33 4.96
CA GLY A 64 -5.55 12.01 5.46
C GLY A 64 -5.55 10.95 4.37
N ILE A 65 -6.02 11.30 3.16
CA ILE A 65 -5.96 10.41 2.00
C ILE A 65 -4.51 10.09 1.63
N LEU A 66 -3.65 11.09 1.50
CA LEU A 66 -2.25 10.89 1.11
C LEU A 66 -1.47 10.10 2.16
N THR A 67 -1.69 10.37 3.44
CA THR A 67 -1.01 9.66 4.53
C THR A 67 -1.44 8.20 4.61
N THR A 68 -2.74 7.92 4.54
CA THR A 68 -3.27 6.54 4.54
C THR A 68 -2.77 5.75 3.33
N TYR A 69 -2.77 6.35 2.14
CA TYR A 69 -2.27 5.69 0.93
C TYR A 69 -0.77 5.46 0.98
N ALA A 70 0.01 6.43 1.48
CA ALA A 70 1.44 6.27 1.64
C ALA A 70 1.77 5.13 2.61
N LEU A 71 1.08 5.03 3.75
CA LEU A 71 1.24 3.91 4.70
C LEU A 71 0.89 2.57 4.05
N MET A 72 -0.18 2.53 3.26
CA MET A 72 -0.57 1.32 2.53
C MET A 72 0.49 0.90 1.51
N PHE A 73 1.07 1.84 0.76
CA PHE A 73 2.15 1.55 -0.18
C PHE A 73 3.45 1.16 0.51
N PHE A 74 3.78 1.76 1.66
CA PHE A 74 4.89 1.29 2.50
C PHE A 74 4.69 -0.16 2.93
N TYR A 75 3.49 -0.51 3.37
CA TYR A 75 3.16 -1.88 3.73
C TYR A 75 3.34 -2.83 2.53
N CYS A 76 2.82 -2.47 1.35
CA CYS A 76 3.02 -3.27 0.13
C CYS A 76 4.49 -3.43 -0.27
N ASN A 77 5.35 -2.44 0.00
CA ASN A 77 6.78 -2.59 -0.27
C ASN A 77 7.50 -3.50 0.73
N LEU A 78 7.05 -3.54 2.00
CA LEU A 78 7.63 -4.39 3.03
C LEU A 78 7.17 -5.86 2.91
N PHE A 79 5.89 -6.09 2.67
CA PHE A 79 5.28 -7.43 2.65
C PHE A 79 5.07 -7.98 1.23
N GLY A 80 5.35 -7.18 0.21
CA GLY A 80 5.17 -7.50 -1.19
C GLY A 80 3.85 -6.99 -1.77
N TRP A 81 3.89 -6.63 -3.04
CA TRP A 81 2.74 -6.06 -3.76
C TRP A 81 1.54 -7.01 -3.88
N GLY A 82 1.71 -8.31 -3.60
CA GLY A 82 0.60 -9.25 -3.46
C GLY A 82 -0.37 -8.89 -2.33
N SER A 83 0.10 -8.20 -1.28
CA SER A 83 -0.75 -7.71 -0.19
C SER A 83 -1.80 -6.69 -0.65
N MET A 84 -1.59 -6.05 -1.82
CA MET A 84 -2.54 -5.11 -2.40
C MET A 84 -3.92 -5.72 -2.65
N SER A 85 -3.97 -7.03 -2.94
CA SER A 85 -5.22 -7.77 -3.09
C SER A 85 -6.07 -7.80 -1.81
N TYR A 86 -5.47 -7.56 -0.64
CA TYR A 86 -6.16 -7.48 0.66
C TYR A 86 -6.38 -6.05 1.09
N LEU A 87 -5.47 -5.15 0.73
CA LEU A 87 -5.45 -3.76 1.17
C LEU A 87 -6.27 -2.82 0.31
N TRP A 88 -6.78 -3.25 -0.85
CA TRP A 88 -7.59 -2.41 -1.74
C TRP A 88 -8.75 -1.65 -1.05
N PRO A 89 -9.47 -2.18 -0.03
CA PRO A 89 -10.52 -1.41 0.66
C PRO A 89 -9.94 -0.24 1.45
N GLY A 90 -8.64 -0.27 1.72
CA GLY A 90 -7.84 0.81 2.30
C GLY A 90 -7.92 2.11 1.50
N PHE A 91 -8.19 2.06 0.19
CA PHE A 91 -8.43 3.28 -0.59
C PHE A 91 -9.71 4.00 -0.13
N ILE A 92 -10.79 3.24 0.08
CA ILE A 92 -12.06 3.78 0.59
C ILE A 92 -11.86 4.28 2.03
N LEU A 93 -11.10 3.53 2.82
CA LEU A 93 -10.73 3.92 4.19
C LEU A 93 -9.94 5.22 4.21
N GLY A 94 -9.03 5.46 3.28
CA GLY A 94 -8.26 6.71 3.22
C GLY A 94 -9.15 7.94 3.01
N VAL A 95 -10.17 7.83 2.15
CA VAL A 95 -11.19 8.89 1.98
C VAL A 95 -12.01 9.06 3.26
N ALA A 96 -12.41 7.97 3.91
CA ALA A 96 -13.13 8.01 5.17
C ALA A 96 -12.31 8.71 6.27
N VAL A 97 -11.02 8.40 6.38
CA VAL A 97 -10.09 9.02 7.35
C VAL A 97 -9.93 10.51 7.08
N GLY A 98 -9.72 10.92 5.82
CA GLY A 98 -9.60 12.35 5.50
C GLY A 98 -10.87 13.14 5.83
N LEU A 99 -12.05 12.58 5.57
CA LEU A 99 -13.32 13.22 5.94
C LEU A 99 -13.56 13.21 7.46
N TYR A 100 -13.13 12.15 8.15
CA TYR A 100 -13.22 12.05 9.60
C TYR A 100 -12.31 13.10 10.28
N GLU A 101 -11.08 13.26 9.80
CA GLU A 101 -10.14 14.27 10.27
C GLU A 101 -10.70 15.69 10.05
N LEU A 102 -11.27 15.97 8.88
CA LEU A 102 -11.94 17.24 8.63
C LEU A 102 -13.00 17.54 9.71
N HIS A 103 -13.89 16.59 10.00
CA HIS A 103 -14.93 16.80 11.01
C HIS A 103 -14.39 16.94 12.44
N LEU A 104 -13.34 16.20 12.77
CA LEU A 104 -12.74 16.24 14.11
C LEU A 104 -12.07 17.58 14.40
N PHE A 105 -11.42 18.16 13.40
CA PHE A 105 -10.61 19.36 13.56
C PHE A 105 -11.31 20.65 13.12
N ASP A 106 -12.40 20.57 12.35
CA ASP A 106 -13.26 21.70 12.01
C ASP A 106 -14.45 21.80 12.95
N ARG A 107 -14.46 22.83 13.81
CA ARG A 107 -15.57 23.11 14.75
C ARG A 107 -16.88 23.49 14.06
N SER A 108 -16.82 23.89 12.79
CA SER A 108 -17.99 24.28 11.98
C SER A 108 -18.47 23.19 11.04
N SER A 109 -17.87 22.00 11.11
CA SER A 109 -18.19 20.90 10.21
C SER A 109 -19.63 20.42 10.39
N ASP A 110 -20.37 20.33 9.29
CA ASP A 110 -21.72 19.79 9.28
C ASP A 110 -21.71 18.30 9.66
N ARG A 111 -22.78 17.87 10.34
CA ARG A 111 -22.97 16.48 10.75
C ARG A 111 -23.00 15.52 9.56
N GLY A 112 -23.36 16.03 8.37
CA GLY A 112 -23.30 15.29 7.12
C GLY A 112 -21.91 14.76 6.76
N VAL A 113 -20.84 15.48 7.09
CA VAL A 113 -19.45 15.06 6.79
C VAL A 113 -19.07 13.84 7.63
N LEU A 114 -19.43 13.84 8.92
CA LEU A 114 -19.22 12.68 9.80
C LEU A 114 -20.00 11.46 9.32
N ILE A 115 -21.26 11.65 8.92
CA ILE A 115 -22.09 10.54 8.41
C ILE A 115 -21.45 9.96 7.15
N ALA A 116 -20.99 10.80 6.22
CA ALA A 116 -20.28 10.35 5.02
C ALA A 116 -19.00 9.57 5.37
N ALA A 117 -18.19 10.09 6.30
CA ALA A 117 -16.98 9.41 6.78
C ALA A 117 -17.29 8.05 7.41
N MET A 118 -18.32 7.97 8.26
CA MET A 118 -18.75 6.73 8.91
C MET A 118 -19.28 5.72 7.90
N VAL A 119 -20.11 6.14 6.94
CA VAL A 119 -20.64 5.25 5.89
C VAL A 119 -19.49 4.69 5.05
N LEU A 120 -18.56 5.55 4.60
CA LEU A 120 -17.38 5.10 3.86
C LEU A 120 -16.50 4.17 4.68
N GLY A 121 -16.31 4.46 5.97
CA GLY A 121 -15.56 3.61 6.90
C GLY A 121 -16.19 2.23 7.08
N ILE A 122 -17.52 2.17 7.22
CA ILE A 122 -18.27 0.91 7.32
C ILE A 122 -18.16 0.13 6.01
N ILE A 123 -18.34 0.79 4.86
CA ILE A 123 -18.20 0.14 3.54
C ILE A 123 -16.79 -0.44 3.38
N ALA A 124 -15.76 0.34 3.73
CA ALA A 124 -14.37 -0.12 3.68
C ALA A 124 -14.15 -1.34 4.60
N ALA A 125 -14.68 -1.30 5.83
CA ALA A 125 -14.58 -2.40 6.79
C ALA A 125 -15.30 -3.67 6.30
N VAL A 126 -16.50 -3.52 5.72
CA VAL A 126 -17.26 -4.63 5.12
C VAL A 126 -16.47 -5.26 3.97
N PHE A 127 -15.91 -4.45 3.06
CA PHE A 127 -15.09 -4.96 1.97
C PHE A 127 -13.78 -5.59 2.44
N PHE A 128 -13.18 -5.08 3.52
CA PHE A 128 -12.01 -5.68 4.13
C PHE A 128 -12.33 -7.06 4.71
N GLY A 129 -13.42 -7.15 5.49
CA GLY A 129 -13.92 -8.42 6.01
C GLY A 129 -14.27 -9.41 4.91
N MET A 130 -14.97 -8.95 3.87
CA MET A 130 -15.32 -9.77 2.71
C MET A 130 -14.07 -10.32 2.01
N THR A 131 -13.10 -9.46 1.69
CA THR A 131 -11.85 -9.87 1.02
C THR A 131 -11.08 -10.91 1.84
N LEU A 132 -11.02 -10.72 3.15
CA LEU A 132 -10.39 -11.65 4.07
C LEU A 132 -11.11 -13.01 4.08
N LEU A 133 -12.44 -13.00 4.20
CA LEU A 133 -13.28 -14.20 4.21
C LEU A 133 -13.20 -15.00 2.92
N PHE A 134 -13.24 -14.36 1.74
CA PHE A 134 -13.12 -15.08 0.46
C PHE A 134 -11.77 -15.76 0.29
N LYS A 135 -10.69 -15.06 0.63
CA LYS A 135 -9.33 -15.63 0.55
C LYS A 135 -9.17 -16.80 1.52
N LEU A 136 -9.53 -16.61 2.80
CA LEU A 136 -9.49 -17.68 3.81
C LEU A 136 -10.41 -18.85 3.46
N GLY A 137 -11.61 -18.58 2.96
CA GLY A 137 -12.59 -19.61 2.57
C GLY A 137 -12.05 -20.53 1.47
N ILE A 138 -11.35 -20.00 0.46
CA ILE A 138 -10.72 -20.82 -0.58
C ILE A 138 -9.65 -21.75 0.02
N TYR A 139 -8.84 -21.26 0.96
CA TYR A 139 -7.84 -22.11 1.64
C TYR A 139 -8.49 -23.21 2.49
N VAL A 140 -9.59 -22.91 3.19
CA VAL A 140 -10.34 -23.90 3.97
C VAL A 140 -10.93 -24.98 3.07
N ILE A 141 -11.56 -24.59 1.95
CA ILE A 141 -12.11 -25.54 0.98
C ILE A 141 -10.99 -26.39 0.36
N ALA A 142 -9.87 -25.78 -0.03
CA ALA A 142 -8.72 -26.49 -0.58
C ALA A 142 -8.13 -27.49 0.43
N LEU A 143 -8.00 -27.10 1.70
CA LEU A 143 -7.55 -27.99 2.77
C LEU A 143 -8.49 -29.18 2.96
N LEU A 144 -9.81 -28.94 2.99
CA LEU A 144 -10.81 -30.02 3.09
C LEU A 144 -10.71 -30.99 1.91
N LEU A 145 -10.50 -30.48 0.70
CA LEU A 145 -10.29 -31.29 -0.51
C LEU A 145 -9.02 -32.13 -0.43
N VAL A 146 -7.91 -31.55 0.06
CA VAL A 146 -6.65 -32.28 0.28
C VAL A 146 -6.84 -33.37 1.31
N LEU A 147 -7.50 -33.08 2.43
CA LEU A 147 -7.79 -34.07 3.49
C LEU A 147 -8.71 -35.18 2.98
N ALA A 148 -9.75 -34.84 2.21
CA ALA A 148 -10.65 -35.81 1.60
C ALA A 148 -9.92 -36.71 0.59
N GLY A 149 -9.05 -36.14 -0.25
CA GLY A 149 -8.21 -36.88 -1.18
C GLY A 149 -7.22 -37.81 -0.47
N ALA A 150 -6.54 -37.32 0.58
CA ALA A 150 -5.63 -38.13 1.39
C ALA A 150 -6.36 -39.29 2.09
N ALA A 151 -7.55 -39.02 2.64
CA ALA A 151 -8.39 -40.05 3.27
C ALA A 151 -8.82 -41.14 2.27
N LEU A 152 -9.14 -40.78 1.02
CA LEU A 152 -9.47 -41.74 -0.05
C LEU A 152 -8.29 -42.65 -0.42
N ILE A 153 -7.07 -42.11 -0.46
CA ILE A 153 -5.85 -42.89 -0.74
C ILE A 153 -5.55 -43.85 0.40
N LEU A 154 -5.65 -43.39 1.65
CA LEU A 154 -5.43 -44.20 2.85
C LEU A 154 -6.50 -45.28 3.05
N ARG A 155 -7.72 -45.05 2.54
CA ARG A 155 -8.83 -46.01 2.57
C ARG A 155 -8.81 -47.04 1.44
N ARG A 156 -7.84 -47.02 0.52
CA ARG A 156 -7.71 -48.12 -0.46
C ARG A 156 -7.32 -49.41 0.29
N PRO A 157 -8.18 -50.46 0.31
CA PRO A 157 -7.72 -51.76 0.75
C PRO A 157 -6.65 -52.25 -0.24
N ARG A 158 -5.58 -52.85 0.28
CA ARG A 158 -4.56 -53.55 -0.51
C ARG A 158 -5.25 -54.62 -1.36
N SER A 159 -5.59 -54.31 -2.61
CA SER A 159 -5.97 -55.31 -3.60
C SER A 159 -4.68 -55.92 -4.14
N TRP A 160 -4.37 -57.11 -3.64
CA TRP A 160 -3.50 -58.09 -4.29
C TRP A 160 -4.12 -58.54 -5.61
#